data_AF-A0A843BWH6-F1
#
_entry.id   AF-A0A843BWH6-F1
#
_cell.length_a   1.000
_cell.length_b   1.000
_cell.length_c   1.000
_cell.angle_alpha   90.00
_cell.angle_beta   90.00
_cell.angle_gamma   90.00
#
_symmetry.space_group_name_H-M   'P 1'
#
loop_
_entity.id
_entity.type
_entity.pdbx_description
1 polymer ?
#
loop_
_entity_poly.entity_id
_entity_poly.type
_entity_poly.pdbx_seq_one_letter_code
_entity_poly.pdbx_strand_id
1 'polypeptide(L)'
;MSDDEFKYKSEYTKLSFYYIGGKWGYALIRLIDSSKEVKLRLAKCKKQEEFPKTDKYKWTEVPAKHVYDLSQVQKINFKPTDNFDNIAKEIVKELEEIKKLQEKKEEVKEEEEGE
;
A
#
# COMPACT_ATOMS: atom_id res chain seq x y z
N MET A 1 -14.74 -25.14 24.28
CA MET A 1 -13.77 -24.66 23.28
C MET A 1 -14.48 -23.54 22.55
N SER A 2 -14.05 -22.30 22.74
CA SER A 2 -14.59 -21.18 21.99
C SER A 2 -13.46 -20.71 21.11
N ASP A 3 -13.59 -21.00 19.82
CA ASP A 3 -12.69 -20.60 18.76
C ASP A 3 -12.59 -19.08 18.75
N ASP A 4 -11.60 -18.54 19.47
CA ASP A 4 -11.05 -17.22 19.22
C ASP A 4 -10.50 -17.28 17.79
N GLU A 5 -11.36 -16.89 16.85
CA GLU A 5 -11.05 -16.63 15.47
C GLU A 5 -9.93 -15.58 15.48
N PHE A 6 -8.67 -16.02 15.45
CA PHE A 6 -7.49 -15.20 15.20
C PHE A 6 -7.63 -14.62 13.78
N LYS A 7 -8.54 -13.66 13.60
CA LYS A 7 -8.55 -12.72 12.48
C LYS A 7 -7.32 -11.84 12.68
N TYR A 8 -6.15 -12.36 12.30
CA TYR A 8 -4.98 -11.54 12.02
C TYR A 8 -5.38 -10.57 10.90
N LYS A 9 -5.93 -9.43 11.29
CA LYS A 9 -6.29 -8.34 10.39
C LYS A 9 -4.99 -7.84 9.76
N SER A 10 -4.96 -7.74 8.44
CA SER A 10 -3.83 -7.10 7.76
C SER A 10 -3.59 -5.72 8.36
N GLU A 11 -2.35 -5.44 8.75
CA GLU A 11 -1.96 -4.14 9.31
C GLU A 11 -1.50 -3.23 8.18
N TYR A 12 -2.19 -2.12 7.96
CA TYR A 12 -1.78 -1.11 6.98
C TYR A 12 -0.67 -0.25 7.57
N THR A 13 0.50 -0.29 6.95
CA THR A 13 1.70 0.42 7.44
C THR A 13 2.01 1.68 6.65
N LYS A 14 1.62 1.74 5.37
CA LYS A 14 1.83 2.90 4.51
C LYS A 14 0.68 3.06 3.53
N LEU A 15 0.31 4.31 3.25
CA LEU A 15 -0.62 4.67 2.20
C LEU A 15 -0.06 5.86 1.42
N SER A 16 0.14 5.68 0.13
CA SER A 16 0.45 6.76 -0.81
C SER A 16 -0.70 6.89 -1.80
N PHE A 17 -1.14 8.10 -2.09
CA PHE A 17 -2.25 8.37 -2.99
C PHE A 17 -1.84 9.29 -4.14
N TYR A 18 -2.13 8.86 -5.37
CA TYR A 18 -1.92 9.62 -6.59
C TYR A 18 -3.25 10.11 -7.13
N TYR A 19 -3.51 11.41 -6.95
CA TYR A 19 -4.78 12.00 -7.34
C TYR A 19 -4.83 12.29 -8.86
N ILE A 20 -5.83 11.75 -9.58
CA ILE A 20 -5.94 11.94 -11.05
C ILE A 20 -7.08 12.89 -11.47
N GLY A 21 -8.00 13.21 -10.57
CA GLY A 21 -9.09 14.16 -10.82
C GLY A 21 -10.44 13.74 -10.21
N GLY A 22 -11.30 14.72 -9.94
CA GLY A 22 -12.59 14.51 -9.27
C GLY A 22 -12.41 13.88 -7.88
N LYS A 23 -13.05 12.72 -7.66
CA LYS A 23 -12.84 11.91 -6.45
C LYS A 23 -11.93 10.69 -6.71
N TRP A 24 -11.22 10.61 -7.86
CA TRP A 24 -10.49 9.41 -8.26
C TRP A 24 -8.98 9.53 -8.14
N GLY A 25 -8.32 8.41 -7.87
CA GLY A 25 -6.86 8.29 -7.86
C GLY A 25 -6.39 6.84 -7.81
N TYR A 26 -5.08 6.68 -7.67
CA TYR A 26 -4.43 5.39 -7.43
C TYR A 26 -3.86 5.39 -6.02
N ALA A 27 -4.02 4.28 -5.31
CA ALA A 27 -3.49 4.09 -3.97
C ALA A 27 -2.43 2.98 -4.00
N LEU A 28 -1.27 3.27 -3.41
CA LEU A 28 -0.27 2.28 -3.03
C LEU A 28 -0.40 2.04 -1.54
N ILE A 29 -0.68 0.80 -1.18
CA ILE A 29 -0.96 0.40 0.19
C ILE A 29 0.06 -0.66 0.56
N ARG A 30 0.91 -0.35 1.54
CA ARG A 30 1.78 -1.33 2.17
C ARG A 30 1.04 -1.94 3.35
N LEU A 31 1.02 -3.27 3.42
CA LEU A 31 0.36 -4.01 4.47
C LEU A 31 1.20 -5.19 4.93
N ILE A 32 1.07 -5.53 6.21
CA ILE A 32 1.61 -6.77 6.77
C ILE A 32 0.45 -7.74 6.91
N ASP A 33 0.59 -8.93 6.34
CA ASP A 33 -0.45 -9.95 6.42
C ASP A 33 -0.32 -10.85 7.66
N SER A 34 -1.22 -11.84 7.77
CA SER A 34 -1.22 -12.81 8.87
C SER A 34 0.06 -13.66 8.96
N SER A 35 0.77 -13.82 7.85
CA SER A 35 2.04 -14.54 7.77
C SER A 35 3.23 -13.65 8.13
N LYS A 36 2.99 -12.40 8.56
CA LYS A 36 4.00 -11.36 8.80
C LYS A 36 4.80 -10.97 7.54
N GLU A 37 4.25 -11.25 6.36
CA GLU A 37 4.85 -10.85 5.08
C GLU A 37 4.45 -9.42 4.76
N VAL A 38 5.43 -8.63 4.29
CA VAL A 38 5.18 -7.27 3.80
C VAL A 38 4.71 -7.35 2.35
N LYS A 39 3.49 -6.87 2.10
CA LYS A 39 2.86 -6.85 0.78
C LYS A 39 2.59 -5.43 0.33
N LEU A 40 2.71 -5.21 -0.98
CA LEU A 40 2.31 -3.97 -1.64
C LEU A 40 1.06 -4.22 -2.47
N ARG A 41 0.06 -3.36 -2.33
CA ARG A 41 -1.16 -3.38 -3.12
C ARG A 41 -1.31 -2.07 -3.87
N LEU A 42 -1.46 -2.15 -5.19
CA LEU A 42 -1.95 -1.06 -6.02
C LEU A 42 -3.46 -1.20 -6.20
N ALA A 43 -4.21 -0.14 -5.97
CA ALA A 43 -5.64 -0.09 -6.23
C ALA A 43 -6.05 1.22 -6.89
N LYS A 44 -6.93 1.17 -7.89
CA LYS A 44 -7.64 2.37 -8.35
C LYS A 44 -8.77 2.65 -7.37
N CYS A 45 -8.82 3.85 -6.81
CA CYS A 45 -9.69 4.15 -5.69
C CYS A 45 -10.50 5.43 -5.91
N LYS A 46 -11.68 5.48 -5.31
CA LYS A 46 -12.47 6.71 -5.15
C LYS A 46 -12.38 7.19 -3.69
N LYS A 47 -11.99 8.45 -3.50
CA LYS A 47 -11.97 9.16 -2.22
C LYS A 47 -13.39 9.36 -1.69
N GLN A 48 -13.58 9.06 -0.42
CA GLN A 48 -14.75 9.51 0.33
C GLN A 48 -14.54 10.95 0.87
N GLU A 49 -15.54 11.49 1.56
CA GLU A 49 -15.52 12.89 2.02
C GLU A 49 -14.49 13.14 3.14
N GLU A 50 -14.20 12.12 3.93
CA GLU A 50 -13.26 12.18 5.06
C GLU A 50 -11.79 12.04 4.64
N PHE A 51 -11.51 11.88 3.34
CA PHE A 51 -10.16 11.64 2.85
C PHE A 51 -9.28 12.92 2.85
N PRO A 52 -8.00 12.84 3.28
CA PRO A 52 -7.10 13.98 3.31
C PRO A 52 -6.90 14.68 1.95
N LYS A 53 -6.57 15.98 2.00
CA LYS A 53 -6.26 16.77 0.81
C LYS A 53 -4.98 16.24 0.15
N THR A 54 -5.03 16.11 -1.17
CA THR A 54 -3.97 15.52 -2.00
C THR A 54 -3.83 16.31 -3.29
N ASP A 55 -2.59 16.49 -3.76
CA ASP A 55 -2.28 17.27 -4.96
C ASP A 55 -2.51 16.46 -6.23
N LYS A 56 -3.09 17.09 -7.25
CA LYS A 56 -3.36 16.43 -8.53
C LYS A 56 -2.05 16.08 -9.24
N TYR A 57 -1.98 14.86 -9.76
CA TYR A 57 -0.83 14.27 -10.45
C TYR A 57 0.46 14.23 -9.63
N LYS A 58 0.33 14.17 -8.30
CA LYS A 58 1.44 13.95 -7.38
C LYS A 58 1.11 12.81 -6.43
N TRP A 59 2.12 12.03 -6.07
CA TRP A 59 2.02 11.10 -4.96
C TRP A 59 2.04 11.90 -3.66
N THR A 60 1.04 11.68 -2.83
CA THR A 60 0.96 12.24 -1.49
C THR A 60 0.89 11.11 -0.50
N GLU A 61 1.77 11.12 0.50
CA GLU A 61 1.69 10.19 1.61
C GLU A 61 0.54 10.60 2.53
N VAL A 62 -0.27 9.62 2.90
CA VAL A 62 -1.49 9.80 3.68
C VAL A 62 -1.43 8.82 4.85
N PRO A 63 -1.92 9.17 6.05
CA PRO A 63 -1.95 8.22 7.16
C PRO A 63 -2.68 6.92 6.77
N ALA A 64 -2.05 5.77 7.06
CA ALA A 64 -2.53 4.45 6.63
C ALA A 64 -3.96 4.11 7.10
N LYS A 65 -4.43 4.73 8.20
CA LYS A 65 -5.82 4.62 8.68
C LYS A 65 -6.87 5.06 7.63
N HIS A 66 -6.51 5.95 6.70
CA HIS A 66 -7.42 6.44 5.67
C HIS A 66 -7.62 5.46 4.50
N VAL A 67 -7.05 4.25 4.56
CA VAL A 67 -7.38 3.17 3.61
C VAL A 67 -8.88 2.85 3.63
N TYR A 68 -9.53 2.95 4.79
CA TYR A 68 -10.97 2.69 4.92
C TYR A 68 -11.84 3.78 4.26
N ASP A 69 -11.29 4.98 4.06
CA ASP A 69 -11.95 6.11 3.40
C ASP A 69 -11.79 6.05 1.86
N LEU A 70 -11.30 4.92 1.34
CA LEU A 70 -11.12 4.66 -0.08
C LEU A 70 -12.02 3.50 -0.53
N SER A 71 -12.82 3.75 -1.56
CA SER A 71 -13.50 2.69 -2.29
C SER A 71 -12.54 2.10 -3.33
N GLN A 72 -12.05 0.88 -3.11
CA GLN A 72 -11.10 0.19 -3.98
C GLN A 72 -11.82 -0.52 -5.15
N VAL A 73 -11.34 -0.32 -6.37
CA VAL A 73 -11.79 -1.07 -7.55
C VAL A 73 -10.86 -2.26 -7.76
N GLN A 74 -11.43 -3.47 -7.84
CA GLN A 74 -10.65 -4.71 -7.99
C GLN A 74 -9.91 -4.81 -9.33
N LYS A 75 -10.47 -4.24 -10.41
CA LYS A 75 -9.87 -4.24 -11.75
C LYS A 75 -9.39 -2.85 -12.12
N ILE A 76 -8.11 -2.74 -12.45
CA ILE A 76 -7.50 -1.46 -12.82
C ILE A 76 -7.45 -1.34 -14.34
N ASN A 77 -8.30 -0.48 -14.90
CA ASN A 77 -8.20 -0.03 -16.28
C ASN A 77 -7.51 1.34 -16.30
N PHE A 78 -6.29 1.38 -16.82
CA PHE A 78 -5.56 2.63 -17.04
C PHE A 78 -6.12 3.33 -18.27
N LYS A 79 -6.46 4.61 -18.13
CA LYS A 79 -6.79 5.45 -19.28
C LYS A 79 -5.49 5.98 -19.90
N PRO A 80 -5.45 6.26 -21.21
CA PRO A 80 -4.28 6.88 -21.84
C PRO A 80 -3.86 8.22 -21.22
N THR A 81 -4.82 8.91 -20.59
CA THR A 81 -4.60 10.17 -19.87
C THR A 81 -3.98 9.98 -18.48
N ASP A 82 -3.91 8.75 -18.00
CA ASP A 82 -3.31 8.44 -16.71
C ASP A 82 -1.78 8.39 -16.90
N ASN A 83 -1.04 9.01 -15.99
CA ASN A 83 0.41 9.03 -16.05
C ASN A 83 0.98 7.69 -15.57
N PHE A 84 0.88 6.67 -16.44
CA PHE A 84 1.27 5.30 -16.15
C PHE A 84 2.72 5.19 -15.71
N ASP A 85 3.64 5.91 -16.37
CA ASP A 85 5.07 5.89 -16.03
C ASP A 85 5.32 6.36 -14.60
N ASN A 86 4.63 7.41 -14.15
CA ASN A 86 4.73 7.87 -12.75
C ASN A 86 4.18 6.86 -11.75
N ILE A 87 3.15 6.10 -12.14
CA ILE A 87 2.56 5.06 -11.28
C ILE A 87 3.50 3.86 -11.20
N ALA A 88 4.00 3.40 -12.35
CA ALA A 88 4.92 2.27 -12.45
C ALA A 88 6.23 2.53 -11.68
N LYS A 89 6.81 3.72 -11.83
CA LYS A 89 8.06 4.09 -11.11
C LYS A 89 7.89 4.03 -9.59
N GLU A 90 6.78 4.54 -9.06
CA GLU A 90 6.57 4.52 -7.61
C GLU A 90 6.32 3.09 -7.08
N ILE A 91 5.63 2.23 -7.87
CA ILE A 91 5.47 0.81 -7.53
C ILE A 91 6.84 0.12 -7.44
N VAL A 92 7.69 0.29 -8.45
CA VAL A 92 9.02 -0.35 -8.48
C VAL A 92 9.85 0.09 -7.29
N LYS A 93 9.87 1.39 -6.99
CA LYS A 93 10.58 1.94 -5.84
C LYS A 93 10.09 1.35 -4.51
N GLU A 94 8.78 1.24 -4.32
CA GLU A 94 8.21 0.63 -3.10
C GLU A 94 8.53 -0.87 -3.00
N LEU A 95 8.56 -1.60 -4.12
CA LEU A 95 8.97 -3.00 -4.13
C LEU A 95 10.46 -3.17 -3.77
N GLU A 96 11.34 -2.28 -4.24
CA GLU A 96 12.75 -2.28 -3.87
C GLU A 96 12.95 -1.98 -2.37
N GLU A 97 12.17 -1.07 -1.79
CA GLU A 97 12.19 -0.83 -0.35
C GLU A 97 11.77 -2.06 0.45
N ILE A 98 10.72 -2.76 -0.01
CA ILE A 98 10.27 -4.01 0.63
C ILE A 98 11.35 -5.09 0.54
N LYS A 99 12.00 -5.23 -0.62
CA LYS A 99 13.10 -6.19 -0.80
C LYS A 99 14.23 -5.93 0.20
N LYS A 100 14.67 -4.67 0.34
CA LYS A 100 15.70 -4.28 1.32
C LYS A 100 15.29 -4.56 2.77
N LEU A 101 14.00 -4.43 3.10
CA LEU A 101 13.48 -4.75 4.43
C LEU A 101 13.44 -6.26 4.70
N GLN A 102 13.28 -7.08 3.65
CA GLN A 102 13.33 -8.54 3.75
C GLN A 102 14.77 -9.04 3.94
N GLU A 103 15.71 -8.55 3.11
CA GLU A 103 17.14 -8.90 3.22
C GLU A 103 17.69 -8.58 4.61
N LYS A 104 17.40 -7.40 5.16
CA LYS A 104 17.79 -7.03 6.53
C LYS A 104 17.18 -7.92 7.62
N LYS A 105 15.98 -8.46 7.39
CA LYS A 105 15.33 -9.38 8.34
C LYS A 105 15.98 -10.75 8.33
N GLU A 106 16.49 -11.19 7.18
CA GLU A 106 17.22 -12.44 7.04
C GLU A 106 18.61 -12.34 7.68
N GLU A 107 19.32 -11.24 7.46
CA GLU A 107 20.63 -10.98 8.09
C GLU A 107 20.56 -11.02 9.63
N VAL A 108 19.56 -10.36 10.23
CA VAL A 108 19.39 -10.35 11.71
C VAL A 108 19.01 -11.72 12.25
N LYS A 109 18.27 -12.53 11.49
CA LYS A 109 17.92 -13.90 11.91
C LYS A 109 19.12 -14.85 11.89
N GLU A 110 19.99 -14.73 10.90
CA GLU A 110 21.21 -15.54 10.81
C GLU A 110 22.21 -15.19 11.94
N GLU A 111 22.22 -13.93 12.41
CA GLU A 111 23.01 -13.52 13.57
C GLU A 111 22.46 -14.06 14.90
N GLU A 112 21.14 -14.15 15.08
CA GLU A 112 20.50 -14.67 16.30
C GLU A 112 20.52 -16.20 16.42
N GLU A 113 20.56 -16.94 15.30
CA GLU A 113 20.65 -18.41 15.30
C GLU A 113 22.12 -18.92 15.31
N GLY A 114 23.09 -18.01 15.22
CA GLY A 114 24.53 -18.28 15.23
C GLY A 114 25.24 -18.13 16.59
N GLU A 115 24.53 -17.68 17.64
CA GLU A 115 24.97 -17.69 19.05
C GLU A 115 24.39 -18.89 19.83
#